data_AF-A0A410QDB5-F1
#
_entry.id   AF-A0A410QDB5-F1
#
_cell.length_a   1.000
_cell.length_b   1.000
_cell.length_c   1.000
_cell.angle_alpha   90.00
_cell.angle_beta   90.00
_cell.angle_gamma   90.00
#
_symmetry.space_group_name_H-M   'P 1'
#
loop_
_entity.id
_entity.type
_entity.pdbx_description
1 polymer ?
#
loop_
_entity_poly.entity_id
_entity_poly.type
_entity_poly.pdbx_seq_one_letter_code
_entity_poly.pdbx_strand_id
1 'polypeptide(L)'
;MSISDFKVKISDKMDKDIYSIIEKSLLNTNRKKLDNEINTLALRIVNEPDLGWATQLKKFVHNNPIFIKILRDKLSKSYSDCDENMQIALINLGILFIDEIGYNWIKKFIKGGVHSFAKYDLFSFLVSKNLKFAKELDDEYVKSNFGDFIRIDTNDIKVLVNAVNNDENNINVLEKLIDDTPFLRFEIIEYIISLLRSDNNFEMGQIFLERILSSKNECVVQLAFDILESKTAKKRMEEKYRYTISEYIFSSYINLNNSSSILLKNSLKGLINNTKKEKKFDEVSFAARNGIKNLSENDRKILYETAQNYSKTYVNDADLNIIRIPSNEKWDIADYSYFLQEYFEQCNREAKELAKILGFPVLVDEFETKEFEGCLIRHSSLIKPIIVANKVGKSTGRLNFTIAHEIGHGILKGHDRISEYVCNSSDICEDEFNTKINEKENEANRFAKNLLLPKKMFLKIIENLNFDYKNILKLKNKFNTSITLTAMRWVELSKDDIAIFYTIGENYKWWKGSETFFDKYNDKEPKSIIKVNNIYNAIENPSITIEDVYDSDEWFEEKTRYKFFIQSKCIYKNKVLSLIYIKEDL
;
A
#
# COMPACT_ATOMS: atom_id res chain seq x y z
N MET A 1 48.78 10.07 -0.65
CA MET A 1 47.77 9.98 0.42
C MET A 1 47.68 8.52 0.80
N SER A 2 47.81 8.20 2.09
CA SER A 2 47.66 6.82 2.59
C SER A 2 46.22 6.60 3.07
N ILE A 3 45.81 5.35 3.31
CA ILE A 3 44.49 5.02 3.90
C ILE A 3 44.19 5.84 5.17
N SER A 4 45.22 6.32 5.90
CA SER A 4 45.06 7.20 7.07
C SER A 4 44.35 8.52 6.79
N ASP A 5 44.33 8.98 5.53
CA ASP A 5 43.89 10.31 5.15
C ASP A 5 42.37 10.35 4.85
N PHE A 6 41.74 9.19 4.61
CA PHE A 6 40.30 9.05 4.46
C PHE A 6 39.66 8.66 5.81
N LYS A 7 39.41 9.66 6.66
CA LYS A 7 38.61 9.50 7.90
C LYS A 7 37.11 9.30 7.59
N VAL A 8 36.76 8.25 6.87
CA VAL A 8 35.43 7.64 6.97
C VAL A 8 35.57 6.51 7.99
N LYS A 9 34.66 6.41 8.98
CA LYS A 9 34.65 5.24 9.89
C LYS A 9 34.41 4.00 9.03
N ILE A 10 35.48 3.30 8.69
CA ILE A 10 35.46 2.03 7.96
C ILE A 10 34.81 0.99 8.90
N SER A 11 33.50 0.82 8.80
CA SER A 11 32.75 -0.22 9.50
C SER A 11 32.49 -1.36 8.54
N ASP A 12 33.53 -2.17 8.31
CA ASP A 12 33.49 -3.62 8.14
C ASP A 12 34.88 -4.12 7.71
N LYS A 13 35.17 -5.40 7.95
CA LYS A 13 36.45 -6.03 7.58
C LYS A 13 36.67 -6.01 6.06
N MET A 14 35.58 -5.99 5.29
CA MET A 14 35.52 -6.08 3.83
C MET A 14 36.02 -4.82 3.12
N ASP A 15 35.59 -3.63 3.58
CA ASP A 15 36.08 -2.34 3.07
C ASP A 15 37.61 -2.25 3.21
N LYS A 16 38.16 -2.70 4.35
CA LYS A 16 39.62 -2.68 4.59
C LYS A 16 40.41 -3.54 3.60
N ASP A 17 39.88 -4.68 3.20
CA ASP A 17 40.57 -5.58 2.27
C ASP A 17 40.57 -5.02 0.84
N ILE A 18 39.46 -4.45 0.37
CA ILE A 18 39.36 -3.82 -0.97
C ILE A 18 40.28 -2.60 -1.05
N TYR A 19 40.27 -1.74 -0.03
CA TYR A 19 41.20 -0.61 0.04
C TYR A 19 42.66 -1.08 0.12
N SER A 20 42.96 -2.17 0.83
CA SER A 20 44.32 -2.75 0.90
C SER A 20 44.79 -3.31 -0.44
N ILE A 21 43.93 -4.01 -1.18
CA ILE A 21 44.20 -4.52 -2.55
C ILE A 21 44.59 -3.35 -3.48
N ILE A 22 43.88 -2.23 -3.39
CA ILE A 22 44.10 -1.07 -4.26
C ILE A 22 45.33 -0.26 -3.82
N GLU A 23 45.55 -0.07 -2.52
CA GLU A 23 46.75 0.58 -1.99
C GLU A 23 48.02 -0.22 -2.38
N LYS A 24 47.98 -1.55 -2.25
CA LYS A 24 49.06 -2.45 -2.71
C LYS A 24 49.27 -2.41 -4.22
N SER A 25 48.20 -2.22 -4.98
CA SER A 25 48.23 -2.06 -6.45
C SER A 25 48.91 -0.76 -6.87
N LEU A 26 48.64 0.35 -6.18
CA LEU A 26 49.22 1.65 -6.49
C LEU A 26 50.67 1.81 -6.01
N LEU A 27 51.05 1.16 -4.90
CA LEU A 27 52.40 1.25 -4.31
C LEU A 27 53.43 0.33 -4.97
N ASN A 28 53.02 -0.74 -5.65
CA ASN A 28 53.95 -1.70 -6.25
C ASN A 28 54.11 -1.48 -7.76
N THR A 29 55.28 -1.02 -8.17
CA THR A 29 55.71 -0.87 -9.57
C THR A 29 55.88 -2.19 -10.34
N ASN A 30 55.54 -3.35 -9.75
CA ASN A 30 55.64 -4.65 -10.41
C ASN A 30 54.31 -5.05 -11.08
N ARG A 31 54.32 -4.98 -12.43
CA ARG A 31 53.19 -5.31 -13.33
C ARG A 31 52.55 -6.67 -13.07
N LYS A 32 53.29 -7.68 -12.59
CA LYS A 32 52.73 -9.02 -12.28
C LYS A 32 51.92 -9.07 -10.98
N LYS A 33 52.34 -8.35 -9.93
CA LYS A 33 51.60 -8.29 -8.66
C LYS A 33 50.29 -7.50 -8.84
N LEU A 34 50.36 -6.44 -9.63
CA LEU A 34 49.23 -5.58 -9.97
C LEU A 34 48.11 -6.31 -10.75
N ASP A 35 48.47 -7.18 -11.69
CA ASP A 35 47.50 -8.00 -12.43
C ASP A 35 46.73 -8.95 -11.50
N ASN A 36 47.37 -9.50 -10.45
CA ASN A 36 46.71 -10.36 -9.46
C ASN A 36 45.70 -9.61 -8.58
N GLU A 37 46.00 -8.36 -8.23
CA GLU A 37 45.10 -7.54 -7.42
C GLU A 37 43.84 -7.13 -8.20
N ILE A 38 43.99 -6.78 -9.50
CA ILE A 38 42.84 -6.53 -10.39
C ILE A 38 41.99 -7.79 -10.54
N ASN A 39 42.62 -8.95 -10.74
CA ASN A 39 41.93 -10.24 -10.80
C ASN A 39 41.16 -10.53 -9.50
N THR A 40 41.75 -10.25 -8.36
CA THR A 40 41.12 -10.44 -7.05
C THR A 40 39.92 -9.51 -6.87
N LEU A 41 40.04 -8.24 -7.26
CA LEU A 41 38.94 -7.28 -7.24
C LEU A 41 37.81 -7.69 -8.19
N ALA A 42 38.16 -8.14 -9.40
CA ALA A 42 37.21 -8.60 -10.40
C ALA A 42 36.42 -9.83 -9.88
N LEU A 43 37.11 -10.83 -9.33
CA LEU A 43 36.45 -12.01 -8.76
C LEU A 43 35.56 -11.66 -7.56
N ARG A 44 35.92 -10.65 -6.76
CA ARG A 44 35.07 -10.18 -5.66
C ARG A 44 33.79 -9.51 -6.16
N ILE A 45 33.84 -8.76 -7.26
CA ILE A 45 32.63 -8.17 -7.89
C ILE A 45 31.58 -9.24 -8.18
N VAL A 46 32.01 -10.39 -8.71
CA VAL A 46 31.11 -11.50 -9.05
C VAL A 46 30.55 -12.18 -7.80
N ASN A 47 31.38 -12.36 -6.76
CA ASN A 47 30.99 -13.09 -5.56
C ASN A 47 30.22 -12.25 -4.53
N GLU A 48 30.40 -10.93 -4.53
CA GLU A 48 29.89 -10.00 -3.52
C GLU A 48 29.38 -8.70 -4.17
N PRO A 49 28.20 -8.73 -4.83
CA PRO A 49 27.66 -7.60 -5.60
C PRO A 49 27.13 -6.43 -4.74
N ASP A 50 27.43 -6.40 -3.44
CA ASP A 50 27.00 -5.33 -2.53
C ASP A 50 27.48 -3.96 -3.04
N LEU A 51 26.57 -3.01 -3.12
CA LEU A 51 26.77 -1.71 -3.77
C LEU A 51 27.52 -0.72 -2.87
N GLY A 52 27.57 -0.99 -1.56
CA GLY A 52 28.17 -0.12 -0.56
C GLY A 52 29.65 0.19 -0.82
N TRP A 53 30.38 -0.77 -1.37
CA TRP A 53 31.80 -0.61 -1.70
C TRP A 53 32.02 -0.04 -3.12
N ALA A 54 31.11 -0.24 -4.08
CA ALA A 54 31.26 0.27 -5.46
C ALA A 54 31.23 1.81 -5.53
N THR A 55 30.36 2.46 -4.76
CA THR A 55 30.32 3.94 -4.68
C THR A 55 31.57 4.51 -4.00
N GLN A 56 32.10 3.81 -2.99
CA GLN A 56 33.38 4.15 -2.36
C GLN A 56 34.56 3.96 -3.32
N LEU A 57 34.53 2.89 -4.11
CA LEU A 57 35.51 2.57 -5.14
C LEU A 57 35.56 3.65 -6.23
N LYS A 58 34.41 4.10 -6.74
CA LYS A 58 34.35 5.21 -7.72
C LYS A 58 35.01 6.48 -7.18
N LYS A 59 34.68 6.88 -5.95
CA LYS A 59 35.31 8.03 -5.28
C LYS A 59 36.82 7.87 -5.14
N PHE A 60 37.28 6.67 -4.78
CA PHE A 60 38.70 6.40 -4.64
C PHE A 60 39.45 6.48 -5.98
N VAL A 61 38.90 5.84 -7.03
CA VAL A 61 39.50 5.78 -8.36
C VAL A 61 39.51 7.15 -9.04
N HIS A 62 38.49 7.97 -8.83
CA HIS A 62 38.48 9.38 -9.27
C HIS A 62 39.70 10.15 -8.74
N ASN A 63 40.11 9.88 -7.50
CA ASN A 63 41.28 10.50 -6.88
C ASN A 63 42.62 9.81 -7.25
N ASN A 64 42.59 8.70 -8.00
CA ASN A 64 43.76 7.86 -8.34
C ASN A 64 43.72 7.37 -9.80
N PRO A 65 43.98 8.24 -10.80
CA PRO A 65 43.76 7.95 -12.23
C PRO A 65 44.68 6.85 -12.81
N ILE A 66 45.73 6.46 -12.08
CA ILE A 66 46.63 5.37 -12.45
C ILE A 66 45.86 4.04 -12.59
N PHE A 67 44.88 3.80 -11.71
CA PHE A 67 44.05 2.59 -11.75
C PHE A 67 43.28 2.46 -13.07
N ILE A 68 42.65 3.56 -13.54
CA ILE A 68 41.92 3.62 -14.81
C ILE A 68 42.82 3.28 -15.99
N LYS A 69 44.06 3.79 -16.00
CA LYS A 69 45.04 3.50 -17.06
C LYS A 69 45.38 2.01 -17.10
N ILE A 70 45.61 1.39 -15.94
CA ILE A 70 45.97 -0.04 -15.84
C ILE A 70 44.78 -0.92 -16.22
N LEU A 71 43.59 -0.59 -15.72
CA LEU A 71 42.36 -1.31 -16.05
C LEU A 71 42.11 -1.27 -17.56
N ARG A 72 42.26 -0.09 -18.18
CA ARG A 72 42.15 0.06 -19.64
C ARG A 72 43.17 -0.80 -20.39
N ASP A 73 44.42 -0.80 -19.94
CA ASP A 73 45.48 -1.65 -20.52
C ASP A 73 45.16 -3.13 -20.39
N LYS A 74 44.66 -3.57 -19.22
CA LYS A 74 44.23 -4.95 -18.97
C LYS A 74 43.11 -5.30 -19.95
N LEU A 75 41.99 -4.58 -19.93
CA LEU A 75 40.81 -4.75 -20.79
C LEU A 75 41.11 -4.74 -22.30
N SER A 76 42.27 -4.22 -22.70
CA SER A 76 42.69 -4.17 -24.11
C SER A 76 43.50 -5.38 -24.61
N LYS A 77 43.79 -6.38 -23.77
CA LYS A 77 44.52 -7.62 -24.13
C LYS A 77 43.60 -8.68 -24.77
N SER A 78 44.17 -9.81 -25.24
CA SER A 78 43.43 -10.99 -25.72
C SER A 78 42.88 -11.81 -24.55
N TYR A 79 41.68 -12.37 -24.70
CA TYR A 79 40.91 -13.02 -23.62
C TYR A 79 40.58 -14.49 -23.85
N SER A 80 41.05 -15.08 -24.94
CA SER A 80 40.90 -16.49 -25.29
C SER A 80 41.30 -17.47 -24.19
N ASP A 81 42.19 -17.04 -23.28
CA ASP A 81 42.79 -17.89 -22.25
C ASP A 81 42.17 -17.65 -20.85
N CYS A 82 41.22 -16.72 -20.71
CA CYS A 82 40.50 -16.45 -19.46
C CYS A 82 39.22 -17.28 -19.38
N ASP A 83 38.93 -17.86 -18.22
CA ASP A 83 37.66 -18.53 -17.98
C ASP A 83 36.46 -17.56 -17.99
N GLU A 84 35.27 -18.11 -18.12
CA GLU A 84 34.00 -17.37 -18.20
C GLU A 84 33.79 -16.42 -17.02
N ASN A 85 34.04 -16.88 -15.79
CA ASN A 85 33.86 -16.07 -14.58
C ASN A 85 34.81 -14.88 -14.55
N MET A 86 36.07 -15.07 -14.96
CA MET A 86 37.05 -13.99 -15.06
C MET A 86 36.67 -13.00 -16.16
N GLN A 87 36.12 -13.46 -17.29
CA GLN A 87 35.64 -12.57 -18.33
C GLN A 87 34.46 -11.71 -17.85
N ILE A 88 33.46 -12.31 -17.19
CA ILE A 88 32.32 -11.60 -16.57
C ILE A 88 32.81 -10.58 -15.55
N ALA A 89 33.73 -10.99 -14.67
CA ALA A 89 34.33 -10.15 -13.65
C ALA A 89 35.02 -8.89 -14.22
N LEU A 90 35.81 -9.07 -15.28
CA LEU A 90 36.50 -7.96 -15.94
C LEU A 90 35.54 -7.06 -16.71
N ILE A 91 34.51 -7.64 -17.34
CA ILE A 91 33.42 -6.88 -17.98
C ILE A 91 32.75 -5.98 -16.94
N ASN A 92 32.35 -6.53 -15.79
CA ASN A 92 31.69 -5.76 -14.73
C ASN A 92 32.60 -4.62 -14.22
N LEU A 93 33.90 -4.88 -14.03
CA LEU A 93 34.86 -3.85 -13.62
C LEU A 93 35.05 -2.77 -14.71
N GLY A 94 35.09 -3.17 -15.99
CA GLY A 94 35.19 -2.23 -17.11
C GLY A 94 33.94 -1.37 -17.28
N ILE A 95 32.76 -1.97 -17.11
CA ILE A 95 31.49 -1.29 -17.11
C ILE A 95 31.39 -0.30 -15.93
N LEU A 96 31.84 -0.69 -14.73
CA LEU A 96 31.81 0.15 -13.54
C LEU A 96 32.52 1.50 -13.74
N PHE A 97 33.56 1.52 -14.57
CA PHE A 97 34.39 2.70 -14.88
C PHE A 97 34.25 3.16 -16.33
N ILE A 98 33.13 2.84 -16.98
CA ILE A 98 32.95 3.09 -18.42
C ILE A 98 33.09 4.58 -18.78
N ASP A 99 32.70 5.48 -17.88
CA ASP A 99 32.81 6.94 -18.07
C ASP A 99 34.28 7.39 -18.12
N GLU A 100 35.16 6.74 -17.37
CA GLU A 100 36.60 7.05 -17.34
C GLU A 100 37.41 6.29 -18.39
N ILE A 101 37.08 5.00 -18.67
CA ILE A 101 37.85 4.18 -19.62
C ILE A 101 37.34 4.28 -21.07
N GLY A 102 36.08 4.63 -21.27
CA GLY A 102 35.39 4.68 -22.57
C GLY A 102 35.06 3.31 -23.16
N TYR A 103 34.32 3.27 -24.27
CA TYR A 103 33.83 2.02 -24.88
C TYR A 103 34.87 1.27 -25.74
N ASN A 104 36.02 1.89 -26.04
CA ASN A 104 36.97 1.36 -27.03
C ASN A 104 37.60 0.00 -26.66
N TRP A 105 37.71 -0.32 -25.36
CA TRP A 105 38.24 -1.61 -24.92
C TRP A 105 37.33 -2.77 -25.35
N ILE A 106 36.02 -2.55 -25.45
CA ILE A 106 35.01 -3.57 -25.76
C ILE A 106 35.23 -4.15 -27.16
N LYS A 107 35.57 -3.30 -28.15
CA LYS A 107 35.93 -3.73 -29.52
C LYS A 107 37.10 -4.71 -29.52
N LYS A 108 38.07 -4.52 -28.64
CA LYS A 108 39.24 -5.40 -28.50
C LYS A 108 38.89 -6.67 -27.71
N PHE A 109 38.11 -6.50 -26.65
CA PHE A 109 37.64 -7.59 -25.80
C PHE A 109 36.85 -8.64 -26.59
N ILE A 110 35.86 -8.21 -27.38
CA ILE A 110 35.03 -9.09 -28.22
C ILE A 110 35.89 -9.82 -29.27
N LYS A 111 36.83 -9.11 -29.91
CA LYS A 111 37.76 -9.72 -30.89
C LYS A 111 38.69 -10.77 -30.28
N GLY A 112 38.90 -10.72 -28.96
CA GLY A 112 39.77 -11.63 -28.23
C GLY A 112 39.17 -13.00 -27.92
N GLY A 113 37.90 -13.25 -28.29
CA GLY A 113 37.16 -14.47 -27.98
C GLY A 113 36.49 -14.37 -26.61
N VAL A 114 35.17 -14.24 -26.60
CA VAL A 114 34.35 -14.05 -25.39
C VAL A 114 33.38 -15.21 -25.25
N HIS A 115 33.25 -15.75 -24.03
CA HIS A 115 32.28 -16.80 -23.72
C HIS A 115 30.84 -16.32 -23.97
N SER A 116 29.93 -17.24 -24.28
CA SER A 116 28.54 -16.90 -24.67
C SER A 116 27.80 -16.07 -23.62
N PHE A 117 27.94 -16.40 -22.34
CA PHE A 117 27.33 -15.66 -21.24
C PHE A 117 27.99 -14.30 -21.02
N ALA A 118 29.32 -14.24 -20.98
CA ALA A 118 30.06 -12.98 -20.90
C ALA A 118 29.74 -12.03 -22.08
N LYS A 119 29.53 -12.59 -23.28
CA LYS A 119 29.09 -11.83 -24.46
C LYS A 119 27.67 -11.31 -24.24
N TYR A 120 26.77 -12.13 -23.71
CA TYR A 120 25.40 -11.73 -23.42
C TYR A 120 25.36 -10.56 -22.42
N ASP A 121 26.04 -10.66 -21.27
CA ASP A 121 26.09 -9.61 -20.23
C ASP A 121 26.61 -8.28 -20.80
N LEU A 122 27.70 -8.35 -21.57
CA LEU A 122 28.29 -7.18 -22.20
C LEU A 122 27.35 -6.53 -23.20
N PHE A 123 26.68 -7.33 -24.03
CA PHE A 123 25.71 -6.82 -25.00
C PHE A 123 24.44 -6.32 -24.33
N SER A 124 23.98 -6.91 -23.23
CA SER A 124 22.85 -6.39 -22.46
C SER A 124 23.14 -4.99 -21.93
N PHE A 125 24.31 -4.80 -21.31
CA PHE A 125 24.79 -3.47 -20.90
C PHE A 125 24.85 -2.50 -22.08
N LEU A 126 25.48 -2.89 -23.19
CA LEU A 126 25.63 -2.03 -24.36
C LEU A 126 24.30 -1.65 -25.01
N VAL A 127 23.35 -2.58 -25.08
CA VAL A 127 22.00 -2.30 -25.59
C VAL A 127 21.29 -1.30 -24.69
N SER A 128 21.47 -1.39 -23.36
CA SER A 128 20.89 -0.44 -22.40
C SER A 128 21.52 0.97 -22.41
N LYS A 129 22.81 1.09 -22.78
CA LYS A 129 23.56 2.37 -22.70
C LYS A 129 23.93 3.02 -24.01
N ASN A 130 24.18 2.21 -25.02
CA ASN A 130 24.68 2.68 -26.31
C ASN A 130 24.26 1.69 -27.40
N LEU A 131 22.95 1.62 -27.66
CA LEU A 131 22.36 0.72 -28.67
C LEU A 131 23.05 0.84 -30.03
N LYS A 132 23.42 2.07 -30.43
CA LYS A 132 24.14 2.31 -31.68
C LYS A 132 25.48 1.56 -31.69
N PHE A 133 26.26 1.68 -30.63
CA PHE A 133 27.53 0.97 -30.49
C PHE A 133 27.36 -0.55 -30.38
N ALA A 134 26.30 -1.03 -29.72
CA ALA A 134 25.97 -2.45 -29.68
C ALA A 134 25.70 -3.00 -31.09
N LYS A 135 24.89 -2.31 -31.90
CA LYS A 135 24.60 -2.67 -33.30
C LYS A 135 25.82 -2.58 -34.19
N GLU A 136 26.70 -1.60 -33.96
CA GLU A 136 28.00 -1.51 -34.64
C GLU A 136 28.91 -2.73 -34.36
N LEU A 137 28.76 -3.36 -33.19
CA LEU A 137 29.55 -4.53 -32.82
C LEU A 137 28.98 -5.83 -33.38
N ASP A 138 27.67 -6.05 -33.27
CA ASP A 138 26.99 -7.27 -33.73
C ASP A 138 25.46 -7.08 -33.82
N ASP A 139 24.98 -6.45 -34.91
CA ASP A 139 23.55 -6.14 -35.10
C ASP A 139 22.65 -7.39 -35.16
N GLU A 140 23.15 -8.51 -35.69
CA GLU A 140 22.40 -9.77 -35.76
C GLU A 140 22.21 -10.39 -34.37
N TYR A 141 23.27 -10.40 -33.55
CA TYR A 141 23.19 -10.84 -32.16
C TYR A 141 22.26 -9.95 -31.34
N VAL A 142 22.33 -8.62 -31.54
CA VAL A 142 21.45 -7.65 -30.88
C VAL A 142 19.98 -7.90 -31.22
N LYS A 143 19.65 -8.09 -32.50
CA LYS A 143 18.27 -8.36 -32.94
C LYS A 143 17.75 -9.71 -32.41
N SER A 144 18.59 -10.73 -32.44
CA SER A 144 18.19 -12.10 -32.07
C SER A 144 17.97 -12.28 -30.57
N ASN A 145 18.73 -11.56 -29.74
CA ASN A 145 18.70 -11.73 -28.28
C ASN A 145 17.97 -10.61 -27.54
N PHE A 146 17.91 -9.40 -28.11
CA PHE A 146 17.37 -8.19 -27.46
C PHE A 146 16.31 -7.47 -28.31
N GLY A 147 15.75 -8.12 -29.34
CA GLY A 147 14.77 -7.51 -30.26
C GLY A 147 13.53 -6.93 -29.57
N ASP A 148 13.00 -7.64 -28.58
CA ASP A 148 11.85 -7.17 -27.78
C ASP A 148 12.22 -6.01 -26.85
N PHE A 149 13.48 -6.01 -26.38
CA PHE A 149 14.03 -4.99 -25.50
C PHE A 149 14.22 -3.64 -26.23
N ILE A 150 14.63 -3.66 -27.50
CA ILE A 150 14.86 -2.48 -28.35
C ILE A 150 13.58 -1.69 -28.66
N ARG A 151 12.39 -2.31 -28.55
CA ARG A 151 11.11 -1.62 -28.68
C ARG A 151 10.79 -0.72 -27.48
N ILE A 152 11.49 -0.92 -26.38
CA ILE A 152 11.43 -0.10 -25.18
C ILE A 152 12.62 0.84 -25.27
N ASP A 153 12.40 2.14 -25.42
CA ASP A 153 13.47 3.14 -25.45
C ASP A 153 14.12 3.23 -24.06
N THR A 154 14.97 2.26 -23.72
CA THR A 154 15.65 2.10 -22.42
C THR A 154 16.89 2.98 -22.28
N ASN A 155 17.08 3.95 -23.17
CA ASN A 155 18.26 4.83 -23.18
C ASN A 155 18.34 5.76 -21.95
N ASP A 156 17.32 5.78 -21.07
CA ASP A 156 17.34 6.54 -19.85
C ASP A 156 16.73 5.73 -18.71
N ILE A 157 17.47 5.53 -17.62
CA ILE A 157 16.96 4.92 -16.38
C ILE A 157 15.73 5.68 -15.89
N LYS A 158 15.66 6.99 -16.16
CA LYS A 158 14.47 7.81 -15.92
C LYS A 158 13.26 7.34 -16.71
N VAL A 159 13.42 6.92 -17.97
CA VAL A 159 12.32 6.39 -18.80
C VAL A 159 11.85 5.06 -18.23
N LEU A 160 12.77 4.18 -17.82
CA LEU A 160 12.41 2.91 -17.17
C LEU A 160 11.65 3.15 -15.86
N VAL A 161 12.16 4.03 -14.99
CA VAL A 161 11.50 4.38 -13.73
C VAL A 161 10.14 5.02 -13.97
N ASN A 162 10.01 5.91 -14.95
CA ASN A 162 8.72 6.49 -15.32
C ASN A 162 7.75 5.45 -15.87
N ALA A 163 8.22 4.52 -16.71
CA ALA A 163 7.40 3.44 -17.24
C ALA A 163 6.87 2.54 -16.12
N VAL A 164 7.75 2.15 -15.19
CA VAL A 164 7.38 1.37 -14.00
C VAL A 164 6.46 2.16 -13.07
N ASN A 165 6.61 3.48 -12.95
CA ASN A 165 5.73 4.34 -12.15
C ASN A 165 4.36 4.57 -12.79
N ASN A 166 4.27 4.50 -14.12
CA ASN A 166 3.03 4.73 -14.85
C ASN A 166 2.20 3.44 -14.97
N ASP A 167 2.84 2.27 -15.16
CA ASP A 167 2.15 0.98 -15.32
C ASP A 167 2.92 -0.15 -14.62
N GLU A 168 2.29 -0.83 -13.66
CA GLU A 168 2.88 -1.93 -12.88
C GLU A 168 3.22 -3.14 -13.77
N ASN A 169 2.60 -3.29 -14.94
CA ASN A 169 2.93 -4.36 -15.89
C ASN A 169 4.38 -4.27 -16.40
N ASN A 170 4.99 -3.07 -16.33
CA ASN A 170 6.39 -2.87 -16.67
C ASN A 170 7.37 -3.44 -15.63
N ILE A 171 6.89 -3.90 -14.46
CA ILE A 171 7.72 -4.63 -13.50
C ILE A 171 8.31 -5.90 -14.14
N ASN A 172 7.57 -6.58 -15.02
CA ASN A 172 8.08 -7.76 -15.72
C ASN A 172 9.25 -7.44 -16.67
N VAL A 173 9.30 -6.22 -17.20
CA VAL A 173 10.43 -5.73 -18.01
C VAL A 173 11.63 -5.45 -17.10
N LEU A 174 11.38 -4.77 -15.97
CA LEU A 174 12.39 -4.49 -14.96
C LEU A 174 13.01 -5.77 -14.38
N GLU A 175 12.20 -6.81 -14.14
CA GLU A 175 12.64 -8.13 -13.69
C GLU A 175 13.67 -8.73 -14.65
N LYS A 176 13.30 -8.93 -15.93
CA LYS A 176 14.20 -9.49 -16.94
C LYS A 176 15.50 -8.70 -17.02
N LEU A 177 15.39 -7.38 -16.98
CA LEU A 177 16.53 -6.47 -17.04
C LEU A 177 17.52 -6.63 -15.89
N ILE A 178 17.02 -6.77 -14.68
CA ILE A 178 17.85 -6.90 -13.47
C ILE A 178 18.48 -8.29 -13.44
N ASP A 179 17.74 -9.33 -13.79
CA ASP A 179 18.22 -10.71 -13.84
C ASP A 179 19.35 -10.87 -14.86
N ASP A 180 19.21 -10.23 -16.02
CA ASP A 180 20.17 -10.32 -17.12
C ASP A 180 21.36 -9.36 -16.98
N THR A 181 21.29 -8.35 -16.09
CA THR A 181 22.29 -7.26 -16.05
C THR A 181 22.56 -6.71 -14.64
N PRO A 182 23.52 -7.30 -13.89
CA PRO A 182 23.88 -6.85 -12.54
C PRO A 182 24.28 -5.37 -12.46
N PHE A 183 24.86 -4.79 -13.52
CA PHE A 183 25.24 -3.37 -13.53
C PHE A 183 24.05 -2.43 -13.66
N LEU A 184 23.03 -2.79 -14.44
CA LEU A 184 21.82 -1.97 -14.57
C LEU A 184 21.11 -1.83 -13.22
N ARG A 185 21.13 -2.92 -12.43
CA ARG A 185 20.68 -2.90 -11.04
C ARG A 185 21.39 -1.82 -10.21
N PHE A 186 22.73 -1.75 -10.28
CA PHE A 186 23.50 -0.72 -9.56
C PHE A 186 23.05 0.70 -9.95
N GLU A 187 22.89 0.96 -11.23
CA GLU A 187 22.55 2.31 -11.69
C GLU A 187 21.11 2.72 -11.37
N ILE A 188 20.16 1.77 -11.42
CA ILE A 188 18.79 1.99 -10.96
C ILE A 188 18.85 2.42 -9.49
N ILE A 189 19.64 1.74 -8.67
CA ILE A 189 19.74 2.03 -7.23
C ILE A 189 20.29 3.44 -6.99
N GLU A 190 21.41 3.80 -7.64
CA GLU A 190 21.97 5.15 -7.53
C GLU A 190 20.99 6.21 -8.01
N TYR A 191 20.27 5.94 -9.12
CA TYR A 191 19.26 6.86 -9.62
C TYR A 191 18.11 7.04 -8.64
N ILE A 192 17.52 5.96 -8.10
CA ILE A 192 16.45 6.06 -7.10
C ILE A 192 16.94 6.75 -5.82
N ILE A 193 18.14 6.45 -5.32
CA ILE A 193 18.72 7.16 -4.17
C ILE A 193 18.86 8.66 -4.47
N SER A 194 19.20 9.03 -5.71
CA SER A 194 19.26 10.44 -6.13
C SER A 194 17.88 11.11 -6.12
N LEU A 195 16.82 10.40 -6.55
CA LEU A 195 15.43 10.88 -6.50
C LEU A 195 14.98 11.08 -5.05
N LEU A 196 15.21 10.10 -4.17
CA LEU A 196 14.86 10.18 -2.75
C LEU A 196 15.63 11.27 -2.00
N ARG A 197 16.84 11.60 -2.45
CA ARG A 197 17.59 12.74 -1.91
C ARG A 197 16.97 14.09 -2.30
N SER A 198 16.42 14.19 -3.51
CA SER A 198 15.80 15.40 -4.04
C SER A 198 14.45 15.68 -3.39
N ASP A 199 14.19 16.91 -2.95
CA ASP A 199 12.86 17.26 -2.44
C ASP A 199 11.79 17.24 -3.51
N ASN A 200 12.12 17.71 -4.73
CA ASN A 200 11.20 17.84 -5.85
C ASN A 200 10.88 16.50 -6.52
N ASN A 201 11.80 15.53 -6.45
CA ASN A 201 11.65 14.24 -7.10
C ASN A 201 11.42 13.08 -6.12
N PHE A 202 11.26 13.38 -4.82
CA PHE A 202 11.08 12.37 -3.78
C PHE A 202 9.94 11.41 -4.11
N GLU A 203 8.80 11.95 -4.51
CA GLU A 203 7.59 11.19 -4.82
C GLU A 203 7.82 10.20 -5.98
N MET A 204 8.63 10.55 -6.97
CA MET A 204 8.96 9.65 -8.07
C MET A 204 9.77 8.44 -7.60
N GLY A 205 10.76 8.65 -6.72
CA GLY A 205 11.53 7.55 -6.13
C GLY A 205 10.70 6.71 -5.16
N GLN A 206 9.78 7.37 -4.44
CA GLN A 206 8.84 6.74 -3.52
C GLN A 206 7.87 5.80 -4.25
N ILE A 207 7.19 6.27 -5.29
CA ILE A 207 6.25 5.46 -6.10
C ILE A 207 6.98 4.24 -6.68
N PHE A 208 8.20 4.43 -7.16
CA PHE A 208 9.00 3.33 -7.70
C PHE A 208 9.26 2.26 -6.63
N LEU A 209 9.73 2.68 -5.45
CA LEU A 209 9.95 1.79 -4.30
C LEU A 209 8.69 1.03 -3.89
N GLU A 210 7.55 1.71 -3.79
CA GLU A 210 6.25 1.11 -3.45
C GLU A 210 5.87 -0.02 -4.42
N ARG A 211 6.06 0.23 -5.73
CA ARG A 211 5.73 -0.73 -6.79
C ARG A 211 6.64 -1.95 -6.76
N ILE A 212 7.96 -1.76 -6.63
CA ILE A 212 8.89 -2.90 -6.59
C ILE A 212 8.79 -3.70 -5.29
N LEU A 213 8.45 -3.07 -4.17
CA LEU A 213 8.12 -3.78 -2.91
C LEU A 213 6.85 -4.61 -3.05
N SER A 214 5.87 -4.13 -3.81
CA SER A 214 4.62 -4.86 -4.05
C SER A 214 4.77 -6.03 -5.04
N SER A 215 5.95 -6.20 -5.64
CA SER A 215 6.24 -7.27 -6.59
C SER A 215 6.20 -8.65 -5.94
N LYS A 216 5.81 -9.66 -6.74
CA LYS A 216 5.91 -11.08 -6.38
C LYS A 216 7.25 -11.68 -6.83
N ASN A 217 8.02 -10.98 -7.65
CA ASN A 217 9.32 -11.43 -8.13
C ASN A 217 10.41 -11.14 -7.08
N GLU A 218 11.21 -12.16 -6.78
CA GLU A 218 12.24 -12.12 -5.76
C GLU A 218 13.35 -11.11 -6.06
N CYS A 219 13.86 -11.09 -7.29
CA CYS A 219 14.95 -10.20 -7.71
C CYS A 219 14.54 -8.72 -7.68
N VAL A 220 13.29 -8.42 -8.02
CA VAL A 220 12.71 -7.07 -7.92
C VAL A 220 12.55 -6.63 -6.46
N VAL A 221 12.11 -7.52 -5.57
CA VAL A 221 12.03 -7.23 -4.13
C VAL A 221 13.43 -7.08 -3.53
N GLN A 222 14.41 -7.86 -3.99
CA GLN A 222 15.80 -7.75 -3.59
C GLN A 222 16.44 -6.43 -4.08
N LEU A 223 16.06 -5.91 -5.26
CA LEU A 223 16.40 -4.53 -5.66
C LEU A 223 15.84 -3.50 -4.66
N ALA A 224 14.59 -3.65 -4.23
CA ALA A 224 13.98 -2.74 -3.26
C ALA A 224 14.72 -2.75 -1.92
N PHE A 225 15.10 -3.94 -1.45
CA PHE A 225 15.89 -4.13 -0.25
C PHE A 225 17.22 -3.37 -0.33
N ASP A 226 17.97 -3.54 -1.41
CA ASP A 226 19.27 -2.88 -1.59
C ASP A 226 19.16 -1.34 -1.57
N ILE A 227 18.11 -0.79 -2.20
CA ILE A 227 17.83 0.67 -2.12
C ILE A 227 17.59 1.07 -0.66
N LEU A 228 16.77 0.31 0.04
CA LEU A 228 16.41 0.57 1.43
C LEU A 228 17.55 0.33 2.41
N GLU A 229 18.61 -0.40 2.06
CA GLU A 229 19.81 -0.53 2.90
C GLU A 229 20.64 0.76 2.95
N SER A 230 20.56 1.58 1.90
CA SER A 230 21.25 2.87 1.84
C SER A 230 20.86 3.79 2.99
N LYS A 231 21.86 4.27 3.74
CA LYS A 231 21.67 5.28 4.80
C LYS A 231 20.93 6.53 4.32
N THR A 232 21.14 6.92 3.05
CA THR A 232 20.46 8.07 2.46
C THR A 232 18.97 7.78 2.25
N ALA A 233 18.65 6.64 1.65
CA ALA A 233 17.28 6.24 1.41
C ALA A 233 16.52 6.07 2.74
N LYS A 234 17.10 5.33 3.71
CA LYS A 234 16.52 5.16 5.06
C LYS A 234 16.15 6.51 5.68
N LYS A 235 17.12 7.42 5.79
CA LYS A 235 16.91 8.74 6.40
C LYS A 235 15.82 9.55 5.68
N ARG A 236 15.84 9.58 4.34
CA ARG A 236 14.87 10.36 3.56
C ARG A 236 13.46 9.79 3.62
N MET A 237 13.35 8.46 3.57
CA MET A 237 12.08 7.77 3.80
C MET A 237 11.59 8.04 5.22
N GLU A 238 12.45 8.06 6.23
CA GLU A 238 12.02 8.40 7.59
C GLU A 238 11.49 9.84 7.71
N GLU A 239 12.17 10.81 7.10
CA GLU A 239 11.79 12.22 7.15
C GLU A 239 10.46 12.51 6.43
N LYS A 240 10.28 11.94 5.23
CA LYS A 240 9.15 12.29 4.34
C LYS A 240 8.05 11.25 4.30
N TYR A 241 8.38 9.98 4.50
CA TYR A 241 7.49 8.84 4.27
C TYR A 241 6.86 8.29 5.56
N ARG A 242 7.17 8.92 6.71
CA ARG A 242 6.52 8.94 8.05
C ARG A 242 6.06 7.59 8.67
N TYR A 243 5.35 6.70 7.97
CA TYR A 243 4.80 5.44 8.50
C TYR A 243 4.59 4.30 7.48
N THR A 244 4.53 4.54 6.17
CA THR A 244 4.13 3.51 5.18
C THR A 244 5.21 2.49 4.84
N ILE A 245 6.51 2.79 4.97
CA ILE A 245 7.55 1.85 4.51
C ILE A 245 7.53 0.51 5.24
N SER A 246 7.29 0.51 6.56
CA SER A 246 7.19 -0.73 7.33
C SER A 246 6.00 -1.57 6.84
N GLU A 247 4.89 -0.93 6.47
CA GLU A 247 3.70 -1.59 5.91
C GLU A 247 4.00 -2.19 4.53
N TYR A 248 4.73 -1.47 3.66
CA TYR A 248 5.13 -1.96 2.33
C TYR A 248 6.15 -3.10 2.42
N ILE A 249 7.20 -2.98 3.25
CA ILE A 249 8.18 -4.06 3.46
C ILE A 249 7.48 -5.30 4.04
N PHE A 250 6.57 -5.11 5.00
CA PHE A 250 5.80 -6.22 5.55
C PHE A 250 4.87 -6.86 4.52
N SER A 251 4.20 -6.05 3.69
CA SER A 251 3.38 -6.56 2.58
C SER A 251 4.22 -7.34 1.57
N SER A 252 5.46 -6.90 1.30
CA SER A 252 6.43 -7.64 0.48
C SER A 252 6.76 -8.99 1.11
N TYR A 253 7.11 -8.99 2.40
CA TYR A 253 7.43 -10.20 3.16
C TYR A 253 6.28 -11.22 3.12
N ILE A 254 5.04 -10.75 3.31
CA ILE A 254 3.87 -11.63 3.18
C ILE A 254 3.73 -12.06 1.72
N ASN A 255 3.87 -11.18 0.72
CA ASN A 255 3.62 -11.51 -0.69
C ASN A 255 4.60 -12.51 -1.31
N LEU A 256 5.80 -12.65 -0.76
CA LEU A 256 6.73 -13.69 -1.19
C LEU A 256 6.09 -15.09 -1.03
N ASN A 257 6.31 -15.95 -2.02
CA ASN A 257 5.73 -17.29 -2.04
C ASN A 257 6.59 -18.26 -1.21
N ASN A 258 6.13 -19.49 -0.98
CA ASN A 258 6.90 -20.48 -0.21
C ASN A 258 8.22 -20.86 -0.88
N SER A 259 8.34 -20.71 -2.20
CA SER A 259 9.56 -20.96 -2.97
C SER A 259 10.59 -19.82 -2.94
N SER A 260 10.25 -18.62 -2.44
CA SER A 260 11.20 -17.52 -2.35
C SER A 260 12.31 -17.79 -1.34
N SER A 261 13.52 -17.29 -1.61
CA SER A 261 14.71 -17.51 -0.78
C SER A 261 14.47 -17.18 0.69
N ILE A 262 14.85 -18.14 1.53
CA ILE A 262 14.89 -18.00 3.00
C ILE A 262 15.78 -16.81 3.40
N LEU A 263 16.85 -16.56 2.63
CA LEU A 263 17.75 -15.44 2.87
C LEU A 263 17.03 -14.10 2.71
N LEU A 264 16.33 -13.87 1.59
CA LEU A 264 15.57 -12.63 1.36
C LEU A 264 14.48 -12.44 2.43
N LYS A 265 13.73 -13.50 2.76
CA LYS A 265 12.71 -13.43 3.83
C LYS A 265 13.31 -13.01 5.16
N ASN A 266 14.46 -13.58 5.54
CA ASN A 266 15.18 -13.21 6.75
C ASN A 266 15.73 -11.78 6.70
N SER A 267 16.23 -11.34 5.55
CA SER A 267 16.70 -9.97 5.33
C SER A 267 15.56 -8.96 5.47
N LEU A 268 14.40 -9.19 4.85
CA LEU A 268 13.21 -8.36 5.00
C LEU A 268 12.73 -8.32 6.45
N LYS A 269 12.67 -9.47 7.11
CA LYS A 269 12.34 -9.58 8.55
C LYS A 269 13.32 -8.76 9.40
N GLY A 270 14.61 -8.84 9.12
CA GLY A 270 15.65 -8.04 9.75
C GLY A 270 15.47 -6.54 9.53
N LEU A 271 15.17 -6.14 8.29
CA LEU A 271 14.93 -4.74 7.92
C LEU A 271 13.72 -4.15 8.65
N ILE A 272 12.57 -4.86 8.66
CA ILE A 272 11.37 -4.44 9.40
C ILE A 272 11.68 -4.29 10.90
N ASN A 273 12.42 -5.23 11.47
CA ASN A 273 12.74 -5.19 12.89
C ASN A 273 13.72 -4.06 13.24
N ASN A 274 14.62 -3.69 12.32
CA ASN A 274 15.54 -2.59 12.49
C ASN A 274 14.87 -1.22 12.35
N THR A 275 13.97 -1.04 11.38
CA THR A 275 13.20 0.22 11.22
C THR A 275 12.35 0.54 12.44
N LYS A 276 11.97 -0.49 13.22
CA LYS A 276 11.23 -0.34 14.49
C LYS A 276 12.08 0.09 15.68
N LYS A 277 13.32 -0.40 15.81
CA LYS A 277 14.17 -0.21 17.01
C LYS A 277 14.59 1.24 17.24
N GLU A 278 14.65 2.05 16.19
CA GLU A 278 15.19 3.40 16.27
C GLU A 278 14.18 4.45 16.76
N LYS A 279 12.94 4.06 17.09
CA LYS A 279 11.83 5.02 17.28
C LYS A 279 11.15 4.89 18.64
N LYS A 280 11.16 5.99 19.39
CA LYS A 280 10.28 6.16 20.56
C LYS A 280 8.88 6.52 20.07
N PHE A 281 7.89 5.96 20.74
CA PHE A 281 6.49 6.33 20.55
C PHE A 281 6.28 7.66 21.28
N ASP A 282 6.37 8.79 20.57
CA ASP A 282 6.16 10.14 21.10
C ASP A 282 4.74 10.66 20.82
N GLU A 283 4.25 11.50 21.73
CA GLU A 283 2.85 11.99 21.74
C GLU A 283 2.41 12.60 20.41
N VAL A 284 3.37 13.15 19.67
CA VAL A 284 3.14 13.93 18.47
C VAL A 284 2.93 13.05 17.25
N SER A 285 3.24 11.74 17.23
CA SER A 285 3.58 11.05 15.97
C SER A 285 2.46 10.40 15.15
N PHE A 286 1.21 10.37 15.61
CA PHE A 286 0.13 9.64 14.91
C PHE A 286 -0.27 10.20 13.54
N ALA A 287 -0.72 9.34 12.62
CA ALA A 287 -1.53 9.76 11.46
C ALA A 287 -2.98 10.12 11.85
N ALA A 288 -3.21 10.51 13.11
CA ALA A 288 -4.50 10.73 13.75
C ALA A 288 -4.44 11.91 14.76
N ARG A 289 -3.45 12.80 14.61
CA ARG A 289 -3.09 13.81 15.63
C ARG A 289 -4.23 14.75 16.01
N ASN A 290 -5.07 15.19 15.08
CA ASN A 290 -6.03 16.26 15.34
C ASN A 290 -7.24 15.79 16.15
N GLY A 291 -7.78 14.59 15.87
CA GLY A 291 -8.92 14.07 16.63
C GLY A 291 -8.53 13.38 17.95
N ILE A 292 -7.35 12.73 18.03
CA ILE A 292 -6.85 12.15 19.29
C ILE A 292 -6.57 13.22 20.34
N LYS A 293 -6.13 14.43 19.93
CA LYS A 293 -5.92 15.56 20.87
C LYS A 293 -7.19 15.96 21.62
N ASN A 294 -8.37 15.74 21.02
CA ASN A 294 -9.65 16.09 21.63
C ASN A 294 -10.14 15.01 22.62
N LEU A 295 -9.47 13.85 22.69
CA LEU A 295 -9.74 12.83 23.70
C LEU A 295 -9.21 13.25 25.07
N SER A 296 -9.77 12.67 26.13
CA SER A 296 -9.30 12.86 27.49
C SER A 296 -7.86 12.38 27.66
N GLU A 297 -7.17 12.87 28.68
CA GLU A 297 -5.80 12.42 28.97
C GLU A 297 -5.73 10.91 29.22
N ASN A 298 -6.75 10.35 29.85
CA ASN A 298 -6.83 8.91 30.14
C ASN A 298 -7.04 8.09 28.87
N ASP A 299 -7.97 8.51 28.00
CA ASP A 299 -8.22 7.87 26.71
C ASP A 299 -6.98 7.91 25.80
N ARG A 300 -6.31 9.08 25.73
CA ARG A 300 -5.05 9.21 25.00
C ARG A 300 -3.99 8.26 25.54
N LYS A 301 -3.86 8.17 26.86
CA LYS A 301 -2.90 7.27 27.51
C LYS A 301 -3.14 5.81 27.13
N ILE A 302 -4.40 5.34 27.12
CA ILE A 302 -4.76 3.99 26.67
C ILE A 302 -4.30 3.74 25.22
N LEU A 303 -4.53 4.70 24.32
CA LEU A 303 -4.10 4.60 22.92
C LEU A 303 -2.57 4.54 22.80
N TYR A 304 -1.86 5.40 23.52
CA TYR A 304 -0.39 5.44 23.52
C TYR A 304 0.21 4.14 24.07
N GLU A 305 -0.29 3.65 25.20
CA GLU A 305 0.19 2.40 25.81
C GLU A 305 -0.09 1.20 24.89
N THR A 306 -1.28 1.15 24.29
CA THR A 306 -1.64 0.11 23.31
C THR A 306 -0.70 0.13 22.12
N ALA A 307 -0.51 1.29 21.50
CA ALA A 307 0.36 1.40 20.33
C ALA A 307 1.83 1.15 20.68
N GLN A 308 2.30 1.57 21.86
CA GLN A 308 3.64 1.26 22.35
C GLN A 308 3.82 -0.25 22.56
N ASN A 309 2.80 -0.96 23.05
CA ASN A 309 2.88 -2.42 23.20
C ASN A 309 2.97 -3.12 21.83
N TYR A 310 2.14 -2.75 20.87
CA TYR A 310 2.22 -3.30 19.50
C TYR A 310 3.51 -2.91 18.77
N SER A 311 4.13 -1.78 19.12
CA SER A 311 5.43 -1.41 18.57
C SER A 311 6.54 -2.39 18.97
N LYS A 312 6.40 -3.13 20.07
CA LYS A 312 7.36 -4.15 20.52
C LYS A 312 7.20 -5.49 19.81
N THR A 313 6.09 -5.73 19.10
CA THR A 313 5.82 -6.99 18.39
C THR A 313 6.76 -7.16 17.20
N TYR A 314 7.37 -8.32 17.03
CA TYR A 314 8.24 -8.63 15.89
C TYR A 314 7.51 -9.48 14.85
N VAL A 315 7.89 -9.32 13.58
CA VAL A 315 7.42 -10.21 12.50
C VAL A 315 7.87 -11.63 12.81
N ASN A 316 6.98 -12.59 12.64
CA ASN A 316 7.23 -14.01 12.81
C ASN A 316 6.58 -14.82 11.67
N ASP A 317 6.76 -16.14 11.70
CA ASP A 317 6.37 -16.98 10.58
C ASP A 317 4.85 -17.23 10.53
N ALA A 318 4.13 -17.03 11.65
CA ALA A 318 2.67 -17.10 11.66
C ALA A 318 2.03 -15.93 10.87
N ASP A 319 2.75 -14.81 10.72
CA ASP A 319 2.30 -13.67 9.91
C ASP A 319 2.19 -14.01 8.41
N LEU A 320 2.81 -15.10 7.95
CA LEU A 320 2.66 -15.59 6.57
C LEU A 320 1.25 -16.14 6.28
N ASN A 321 0.47 -16.45 7.31
CA ASN A 321 -0.93 -16.90 7.18
C ASN A 321 -1.93 -15.74 7.05
N ILE A 322 -1.46 -14.49 7.14
CA ILE A 322 -2.31 -13.32 6.92
C ILE A 322 -2.82 -13.31 5.49
N ILE A 323 -4.10 -12.97 5.32
CA ILE A 323 -4.72 -12.88 4.00
C ILE A 323 -4.08 -11.76 3.19
N ARG A 324 -3.68 -12.12 1.97
CA ARG A 324 -3.08 -11.20 0.99
C ARG A 324 -4.18 -10.53 0.19
N ILE A 325 -4.27 -9.21 0.27
CA ILE A 325 -5.12 -8.42 -0.64
C ILE A 325 -4.40 -8.33 -1.99
N PRO A 326 -5.00 -8.76 -3.10
CA PRO A 326 -4.40 -8.62 -4.41
C PRO A 326 -4.16 -7.14 -4.75
N SER A 327 -2.95 -6.80 -5.22
CA SER A 327 -2.76 -5.53 -5.93
C SER A 327 -3.40 -5.65 -7.31
N ASN A 328 -4.41 -4.84 -7.59
CA ASN A 328 -5.01 -4.74 -8.91
C ASN A 328 -5.46 -3.29 -9.17
N GLU A 329 -4.78 -2.63 -10.11
CA GLU A 329 -5.07 -1.22 -10.43
C GLU A 329 -6.47 -1.01 -11.05
N LYS A 330 -7.14 -2.07 -11.49
CA LYS A 330 -8.51 -2.01 -12.04
C LYS A 330 -9.60 -2.22 -11.01
N TRP A 331 -9.26 -2.62 -9.79
CA TRP A 331 -10.26 -2.89 -8.76
C TRP A 331 -10.90 -1.59 -8.26
N ASP A 332 -12.23 -1.59 -8.22
CA ASP A 332 -12.99 -0.60 -7.49
C ASP A 332 -13.29 -1.07 -6.05
N ILE A 333 -13.97 -0.23 -5.26
CA ILE A 333 -14.33 -0.51 -3.86
C ILE A 333 -15.17 -1.78 -3.71
N ALA A 334 -16.05 -2.07 -4.67
CA ALA A 334 -16.90 -3.25 -4.64
C ALA A 334 -16.10 -4.52 -4.88
N ASP A 335 -15.05 -4.48 -5.71
CA ASP A 335 -14.14 -5.61 -5.93
C ASP A 335 -13.41 -6.02 -4.65
N TYR A 336 -12.86 -5.06 -3.89
CA TYR A 336 -12.24 -5.34 -2.57
C TYR A 336 -13.24 -5.97 -1.61
N SER A 337 -14.46 -5.42 -1.56
CA SER A 337 -15.53 -5.93 -0.69
C SER A 337 -15.93 -7.35 -1.09
N TYR A 338 -16.04 -7.63 -2.39
CA TYR A 338 -16.38 -8.94 -2.92
C TYR A 338 -15.32 -9.99 -2.63
N PHE A 339 -14.04 -9.65 -2.81
CA PHE A 339 -12.92 -10.52 -2.47
C PHE A 339 -12.95 -10.96 -0.99
N LEU A 340 -13.35 -10.07 -0.09
CA LEU A 340 -13.39 -10.35 1.34
C LEU A 340 -14.67 -11.03 1.84
N GLN A 341 -15.70 -11.17 1.00
CA GLN A 341 -16.99 -11.72 1.44
C GLN A 341 -16.89 -13.14 1.99
N GLU A 342 -16.14 -14.03 1.33
CA GLU A 342 -16.03 -15.43 1.77
C GLU A 342 -15.34 -15.52 3.15
N TYR A 343 -14.24 -14.80 3.33
CA TYR A 343 -13.54 -14.72 4.61
C TYR A 343 -14.41 -14.08 5.70
N PHE A 344 -15.22 -13.09 5.33
CA PHE A 344 -16.12 -12.44 6.27
C PHE A 344 -17.24 -13.37 6.75
N GLU A 345 -17.75 -14.25 5.89
CA GLU A 345 -18.70 -15.31 6.29
C GLU A 345 -18.04 -16.32 7.24
N GLN A 346 -16.79 -16.73 6.97
CA GLN A 346 -16.03 -17.61 7.87
C GLN A 346 -15.79 -16.98 9.26
N CYS A 347 -15.74 -15.65 9.31
CA CYS A 347 -15.65 -14.87 10.54
C CYS A 347 -17.00 -14.65 11.24
N ASN A 348 -18.04 -15.40 10.90
CA ASN A 348 -19.41 -15.20 11.40
C ASN A 348 -19.90 -13.75 11.23
N ARG A 349 -19.42 -13.04 10.19
CA ARG A 349 -19.72 -11.63 9.91
C ARG A 349 -19.34 -10.69 11.07
N GLU A 350 -18.26 -11.01 11.78
CA GLU A 350 -17.63 -10.12 12.75
C GLU A 350 -16.39 -9.43 12.15
N ALA A 351 -16.47 -8.12 11.96
CA ALA A 351 -15.40 -7.33 11.33
C ALA A 351 -14.13 -7.33 12.16
N LYS A 352 -14.24 -7.48 13.49
CA LYS A 352 -13.09 -7.67 14.38
C LYS A 352 -12.29 -8.93 14.04
N GLU A 353 -12.97 -10.03 13.74
CA GLU A 353 -12.28 -11.29 13.39
C GLU A 353 -11.70 -11.21 11.97
N LEU A 354 -12.40 -10.56 11.04
CA LEU A 354 -11.86 -10.25 9.71
C LEU A 354 -10.59 -9.39 9.79
N ALA A 355 -10.58 -8.35 10.62
CA ALA A 355 -9.41 -7.51 10.84
C ALA A 355 -8.20 -8.33 11.33
N LYS A 356 -8.41 -9.28 12.25
CA LYS A 356 -7.33 -10.15 12.75
C LYS A 356 -6.72 -11.04 11.66
N ILE A 357 -7.54 -11.67 10.81
CA ILE A 357 -7.03 -12.52 9.72
C ILE A 357 -6.37 -11.70 8.59
N LEU A 358 -6.71 -10.42 8.49
CA LEU A 358 -6.01 -9.42 7.67
C LEU A 358 -4.74 -8.85 8.35
N GLY A 359 -4.46 -9.25 9.59
CA GLY A 359 -3.27 -8.85 10.35
C GLY A 359 -3.37 -7.48 11.03
N PHE A 360 -4.55 -6.85 11.07
CA PHE A 360 -4.76 -5.61 11.80
C PHE A 360 -4.99 -5.90 13.29
N PRO A 361 -4.17 -5.36 14.20
CA PRO A 361 -4.51 -5.32 15.61
C PRO A 361 -5.78 -4.49 15.83
N VAL A 362 -6.66 -4.96 16.72
CA VAL A 362 -7.93 -4.28 17.01
C VAL A 362 -8.05 -4.00 18.50
N LEU A 363 -8.21 -2.72 18.86
CA LEU A 363 -8.61 -2.26 20.18
C LEU A 363 -10.09 -1.86 20.16
N VAL A 364 -10.89 -2.51 21.01
CA VAL A 364 -12.29 -2.11 21.24
C VAL A 364 -12.43 -1.77 22.71
N ASP A 365 -12.72 -0.51 23.02
CA ASP A 365 -12.79 -0.04 24.41
C ASP A 365 -13.89 1.01 24.63
N GLU A 366 -14.17 1.31 25.89
CA GLU A 366 -15.06 2.39 26.31
C GLU A 366 -14.29 3.70 26.50
N PHE A 367 -14.41 4.61 25.53
CA PHE A 367 -13.81 5.95 25.60
C PHE A 367 -14.78 6.94 26.24
N GLU A 368 -14.28 7.97 26.91
CA GLU A 368 -15.11 8.91 27.68
C GLU A 368 -16.13 9.66 26.80
N THR A 369 -15.72 10.05 25.59
CA THR A 369 -16.60 10.73 24.63
C THR A 369 -17.29 9.74 23.68
N LYS A 370 -18.58 9.99 23.40
CA LYS A 370 -19.37 9.24 22.41
C LYS A 370 -19.20 9.76 20.98
N GLU A 371 -18.58 10.93 20.82
CA GLU A 371 -18.37 11.58 19.53
C GLU A 371 -17.26 10.91 18.73
N PHE A 372 -16.28 10.33 19.43
CA PHE A 372 -15.28 9.46 18.85
C PHE A 372 -15.91 8.09 18.52
N GLU A 373 -15.84 7.68 17.26
CA GLU A 373 -16.32 6.37 16.82
C GLU A 373 -15.16 5.39 16.68
N GLY A 374 -14.07 5.80 16.04
CA GLY A 374 -12.92 4.96 15.79
C GLY A 374 -11.79 5.74 15.11
N CYS A 375 -10.65 5.07 14.97
CA CYS A 375 -9.56 5.57 14.15
C CYS A 375 -8.62 4.44 13.72
N LEU A 376 -7.86 4.73 12.66
CA LEU A 376 -6.77 3.90 12.20
C LEU A 376 -5.43 4.52 12.60
N ILE A 377 -4.79 3.92 13.61
CA ILE A 377 -3.49 4.36 14.10
C ILE A 377 -2.39 3.81 13.17
N ARG A 378 -1.71 4.72 12.46
CA ARG A 378 -0.47 4.43 11.74
C ARG A 378 0.73 5.08 12.41
N HIS A 379 1.83 4.32 12.47
CA HIS A 379 3.09 4.78 13.02
C HIS A 379 4.24 3.93 12.47
N SER A 380 5.41 4.53 12.21
CA SER A 380 6.53 3.81 11.59
C SER A 380 7.15 2.69 12.44
N SER A 381 6.90 2.67 13.76
CA SER A 381 7.28 1.56 14.63
C SER A 381 6.27 0.40 14.65
N LEU A 382 5.13 0.56 13.98
CA LEU A 382 4.13 -0.49 13.81
C LEU A 382 4.39 -1.25 12.50
N ILE A 383 4.09 -2.55 12.52
CA ILE A 383 4.18 -3.43 11.34
C ILE A 383 2.91 -3.28 10.49
N LYS A 384 1.77 -3.17 11.17
CA LYS A 384 0.44 -2.94 10.61
C LYS A 384 -0.25 -1.83 11.38
N PRO A 385 -1.16 -1.07 10.74
CA PRO A 385 -2.00 -0.11 11.44
C PRO A 385 -2.86 -0.77 12.53
N ILE A 386 -3.15 -0.05 13.60
CA ILE A 386 -4.05 -0.51 14.68
C ILE A 386 -5.43 0.09 14.44
N ILE A 387 -6.45 -0.77 14.39
CA ILE A 387 -7.85 -0.34 14.37
C ILE A 387 -8.29 -0.09 15.80
N VAL A 388 -8.84 1.10 16.05
CA VAL A 388 -9.46 1.47 17.32
C VAL A 388 -10.94 1.70 17.07
N ALA A 389 -11.79 1.14 17.92
CA ALA A 389 -13.23 1.40 17.87
C ALA A 389 -13.80 1.63 19.28
N ASN A 390 -14.63 2.65 19.40
CA ASN A 390 -15.31 3.01 20.63
C ASN A 390 -16.62 2.23 20.77
N LYS A 391 -16.77 1.48 21.87
CA LYS A 391 -18.02 0.74 22.15
C LYS A 391 -19.04 1.53 22.97
N VAL A 392 -18.70 2.72 23.49
CA VAL A 392 -19.62 3.48 24.38
C VAL A 392 -20.91 3.87 23.65
N GLY A 393 -22.02 3.28 24.12
CA GLY A 393 -23.36 3.60 23.62
C GLY A 393 -23.58 3.24 22.15
N LYS A 394 -22.78 2.32 21.60
CA LYS A 394 -22.91 1.82 20.22
C LYS A 394 -23.55 0.43 20.22
N SER A 395 -24.36 0.15 19.20
CA SER A 395 -24.85 -1.21 18.96
C SER A 395 -23.75 -2.10 18.38
N THR A 396 -23.89 -3.42 18.48
CA THR A 396 -22.95 -4.37 17.86
C THR A 396 -22.79 -4.11 16.37
N GLY A 397 -23.89 -3.87 15.64
CA GLY A 397 -23.85 -3.57 14.22
C GLY A 397 -23.17 -2.24 13.88
N ARG A 398 -23.32 -1.22 14.74
CA ARG A 398 -22.60 0.06 14.58
C ARG A 398 -21.10 -0.13 14.79
N LEU A 399 -20.72 -0.87 15.82
CA LEU A 399 -19.31 -1.22 16.07
C LEU A 399 -18.72 -2.04 14.91
N ASN A 400 -19.51 -2.97 14.35
CA ASN A 400 -19.12 -3.77 13.18
C ASN A 400 -18.88 -2.88 11.95
N PHE A 401 -19.73 -1.88 11.73
CA PHE A 401 -19.57 -0.88 10.68
C PHE A 401 -18.31 -0.03 10.86
N THR A 402 -18.07 0.49 12.07
CA THR A 402 -16.87 1.26 12.39
C THR A 402 -15.61 0.45 12.08
N ILE A 403 -15.51 -0.80 12.55
CA ILE A 403 -14.33 -1.63 12.29
C ILE A 403 -14.18 -1.92 10.79
N ALA A 404 -15.28 -2.23 10.08
CA ALA A 404 -15.25 -2.44 8.63
C ALA A 404 -14.81 -1.19 7.86
N HIS A 405 -15.20 0.00 8.32
CA HIS A 405 -14.77 1.29 7.79
C HIS A 405 -13.25 1.48 7.96
N GLU A 406 -12.71 1.22 9.15
CA GLU A 406 -11.27 1.30 9.40
C GLU A 406 -10.47 0.25 8.61
N ILE A 407 -11.03 -0.96 8.39
CA ILE A 407 -10.45 -1.94 7.46
C ILE A 407 -10.36 -1.33 6.06
N GLY A 408 -11.40 -0.62 5.61
CA GLY A 408 -11.41 0.11 4.34
C GLY A 408 -10.23 1.08 4.24
N HIS A 409 -10.03 1.94 5.25
CA HIS A 409 -8.84 2.81 5.31
C HIS A 409 -7.52 2.03 5.33
N GLY A 410 -7.51 0.83 5.91
CA GLY A 410 -6.34 -0.04 5.97
C GLY A 410 -5.94 -0.67 4.63
N ILE A 411 -6.88 -0.92 3.72
CA ILE A 411 -6.64 -1.74 2.53
C ILE A 411 -6.92 -1.04 1.18
N LEU A 412 -7.74 0.01 1.16
CA LEU A 412 -8.11 0.69 -0.08
C LEU A 412 -6.93 1.51 -0.62
N LYS A 413 -6.74 1.48 -1.94
CA LYS A 413 -5.63 2.18 -2.62
C LYS A 413 -5.68 3.69 -2.34
N GLY A 414 -4.54 4.26 -1.97
CA GLY A 414 -4.40 5.69 -1.67
C GLY A 414 -4.96 6.12 -0.31
N HIS A 415 -5.45 5.19 0.52
CA HIS A 415 -5.79 5.46 1.93
C HIS A 415 -4.58 5.32 2.89
N ASP A 416 -3.40 5.08 2.36
CA ASP A 416 -2.14 4.99 3.08
C ASP A 416 -1.40 6.35 3.09
N ARG A 417 -1.69 7.23 2.13
CA ARG A 417 -0.94 8.49 1.93
C ARG A 417 -1.45 9.69 2.75
N ILE A 418 -2.58 9.58 3.44
CA ILE A 418 -3.11 10.68 4.25
C ILE A 418 -2.67 10.50 5.70
N SER A 419 -2.07 11.55 6.26
CA SER A 419 -1.57 11.57 7.63
C SER A 419 -2.65 11.80 8.68
N GLU A 420 -3.93 11.67 8.33
CA GLU A 420 -5.08 12.05 9.15
C GLU A 420 -6.26 11.10 8.90
N TYR A 421 -6.43 10.07 9.75
CA TYR A 421 -7.64 9.24 9.83
C TYR A 421 -8.10 9.16 11.29
N VAL A 422 -8.66 10.26 11.80
CA VAL A 422 -9.54 10.19 12.99
C VAL A 422 -10.94 10.38 12.51
N CYS A 423 -11.76 9.34 12.71
CA CYS A 423 -13.11 9.32 12.20
C CYS A 423 -14.06 9.64 13.36
N ASN A 424 -14.62 10.85 13.32
CA ASN A 424 -15.64 11.25 14.27
C ASN A 424 -17.00 10.72 13.82
N SER A 425 -18.00 10.85 14.68
CA SER A 425 -19.39 10.50 14.34
C SER A 425 -19.94 11.16 13.06
N SER A 426 -19.40 12.31 12.65
CA SER A 426 -19.73 12.98 11.39
C SER A 426 -19.07 12.39 10.15
N ASP A 427 -18.01 11.62 10.32
CA ASP A 427 -17.17 11.09 9.23
C ASP A 427 -17.57 9.64 8.92
N ILE A 428 -17.91 8.87 9.98
CA ILE A 428 -18.50 7.52 9.88
C ILE A 428 -20.02 7.64 9.72
N CYS A 429 -20.46 8.03 8.53
CA CYS A 429 -21.87 8.05 8.20
C CYS A 429 -22.32 6.72 7.57
N GLU A 430 -23.33 6.09 8.17
CA GLU A 430 -24.11 5.05 7.46
C GLU A 430 -24.98 5.69 6.36
N ASP A 431 -25.15 7.01 6.41
CA ASP A 431 -25.89 7.82 5.45
C ASP A 431 -24.98 8.59 4.47
N GLU A 432 -25.32 8.57 3.18
CA GLU A 432 -24.50 9.17 2.10
C GLU A 432 -24.68 10.68 1.96
N PHE A 433 -25.39 11.34 2.88
CA PHE A 433 -25.90 12.70 2.70
C PHE A 433 -25.02 13.80 3.29
N ASN A 434 -23.90 13.46 3.94
CA ASN A 434 -22.98 14.46 4.43
C ASN A 434 -22.01 14.88 3.31
N THR A 435 -22.47 15.81 2.46
CA THR A 435 -21.73 16.35 1.29
C THR A 435 -20.44 17.11 1.63
N LYS A 436 -20.11 17.24 2.92
CA LYS A 436 -18.88 17.88 3.42
C LYS A 436 -17.75 16.90 3.74
N ILE A 437 -17.98 15.59 3.61
CA ILE A 437 -16.99 14.55 3.92
C ILE A 437 -15.96 14.41 2.77
N ASN A 438 -14.68 14.22 3.10
CA ASN A 438 -13.61 13.89 2.16
C ASN A 438 -13.96 12.62 1.35
N GLU A 439 -13.65 12.59 0.05
CA GLU A 439 -13.82 11.43 -0.83
C GLU A 439 -13.35 10.12 -0.18
N LYS A 440 -12.20 10.10 0.52
CA LYS A 440 -11.65 8.88 1.13
C LYS A 440 -12.51 8.29 2.26
N GLU A 441 -13.13 9.12 3.08
CA GLU A 441 -14.07 8.66 4.11
C GLU A 441 -15.35 8.09 3.45
N ASN A 442 -15.81 8.70 2.36
CA ASN A 442 -16.91 8.17 1.56
C ASN A 442 -16.57 6.81 0.92
N GLU A 443 -15.33 6.64 0.44
CA GLU A 443 -14.84 5.37 -0.09
C GLU A 443 -14.85 4.29 1.01
N ALA A 444 -14.38 4.61 2.22
CA ALA A 444 -14.39 3.71 3.37
C ALA A 444 -15.83 3.36 3.84
N ASN A 445 -16.74 4.33 3.88
CA ASN A 445 -18.16 4.09 4.18
C ASN A 445 -18.81 3.16 3.14
N ARG A 446 -18.54 3.37 1.84
CA ARG A 446 -19.02 2.50 0.76
C ARG A 446 -18.44 1.09 0.86
N PHE A 447 -17.16 0.96 1.19
CA PHE A 447 -16.52 -0.32 1.46
C PHE A 447 -17.20 -1.06 2.61
N ALA A 448 -17.33 -0.42 3.77
CA ALA A 448 -17.98 -1.02 4.95
C ALA A 448 -19.41 -1.47 4.63
N LYS A 449 -20.19 -0.63 3.95
CA LYS A 449 -21.55 -0.97 3.50
C LYS A 449 -21.57 -2.18 2.57
N ASN A 450 -20.68 -2.25 1.58
CA ASN A 450 -20.65 -3.34 0.60
C ASN A 450 -20.13 -4.66 1.19
N LEU A 451 -19.21 -4.60 2.15
CA LEU A 451 -18.72 -5.76 2.89
C LEU A 451 -19.81 -6.33 3.80
N LEU A 452 -20.45 -5.47 4.60
CA LEU A 452 -21.47 -5.87 5.56
C LEU A 452 -22.78 -6.28 4.88
N LEU A 453 -23.22 -5.53 3.86
CA LEU A 453 -24.45 -5.77 3.10
C LEU A 453 -24.17 -5.89 1.58
N PRO A 454 -23.64 -7.05 1.13
CA PRO A 454 -23.34 -7.33 -0.27
C PRO A 454 -24.56 -7.14 -1.18
N LYS A 455 -24.44 -6.28 -2.20
CA LYS A 455 -25.56 -5.90 -3.09
C LYS A 455 -26.33 -7.09 -3.64
N LYS A 456 -25.63 -8.03 -4.30
CA LYS A 456 -26.25 -9.19 -4.95
C LYS A 456 -26.98 -10.11 -3.96
N MET A 457 -26.35 -10.37 -2.81
CA MET A 457 -26.94 -11.25 -1.80
C MET A 457 -28.12 -10.59 -1.09
N PHE A 458 -28.00 -9.31 -0.75
CA PHE A 458 -29.04 -8.56 -0.08
C PHE A 458 -30.27 -8.41 -0.98
N LEU A 459 -30.08 -8.02 -2.26
CA LEU A 459 -31.14 -7.88 -3.25
C LEU A 459 -31.98 -9.17 -3.39
N LYS A 460 -31.32 -10.32 -3.57
CA LYS A 460 -31.99 -11.63 -3.69
C LYS A 460 -32.87 -11.98 -2.49
N ILE A 461 -32.49 -11.53 -1.29
CA ILE A 461 -33.27 -11.79 -0.07
C ILE A 461 -34.47 -10.86 0.01
N ILE A 462 -34.30 -9.57 -0.28
CA ILE A 462 -35.37 -8.58 -0.13
C ILE A 462 -36.47 -8.71 -1.19
N GLU A 463 -36.18 -9.24 -2.38
CA GLU A 463 -37.16 -9.47 -3.47
C GLU A 463 -38.38 -10.30 -3.03
N ASN A 464 -38.25 -11.10 -1.97
CA ASN A 464 -39.31 -11.98 -1.46
C ASN A 464 -39.83 -11.56 -0.07
N LEU A 465 -39.53 -10.34 0.38
CA LEU A 465 -39.89 -9.85 1.70
C LEU A 465 -40.61 -8.51 1.60
N ASN A 466 -41.52 -8.27 2.56
CA ASN A 466 -42.13 -6.95 2.71
C ASN A 466 -41.18 -6.01 3.44
N PHE A 467 -41.17 -4.74 3.02
CA PHE A 467 -40.43 -3.69 3.70
C PHE A 467 -41.11 -3.31 5.02
N ASP A 468 -40.75 -4.02 6.08
CA ASP A 468 -41.30 -3.82 7.43
C ASP A 468 -40.23 -4.05 8.52
N TYR A 469 -40.53 -3.60 9.74
CA TYR A 469 -39.62 -3.75 10.87
C TYR A 469 -39.31 -5.22 11.19
N LYS A 470 -40.27 -6.13 11.01
CA LYS A 470 -40.08 -7.55 11.30
C LYS A 470 -38.97 -8.13 10.41
N ASN A 471 -38.97 -7.82 9.12
CA ASN A 471 -37.97 -8.28 8.17
C ASN A 471 -36.66 -7.50 8.31
N ILE A 472 -36.69 -6.19 8.57
CA ILE A 472 -35.47 -5.42 8.87
C ILE A 472 -34.75 -5.98 10.10
N LEU A 473 -35.47 -6.32 11.17
CA LEU A 473 -34.89 -6.94 12.37
C LEU A 473 -34.31 -8.33 12.07
N LYS A 474 -34.93 -9.12 11.18
CA LYS A 474 -34.35 -10.40 10.74
C LYS A 474 -33.06 -10.18 9.96
N LEU A 475 -33.06 -9.23 9.02
CA LEU A 475 -31.89 -8.94 8.17
C LEU A 475 -30.74 -8.36 8.98
N LYS A 476 -30.99 -7.40 9.88
CA LYS A 476 -29.93 -6.84 10.72
C LYS A 476 -29.21 -7.92 11.53
N ASN A 477 -29.96 -8.92 12.03
CA ASN A 477 -29.41 -10.02 12.81
C ASN A 477 -28.62 -10.98 11.90
N LYS A 478 -29.15 -11.28 10.71
CA LYS A 478 -28.47 -12.11 9.71
C LYS A 478 -27.14 -11.50 9.24
N PHE A 479 -27.10 -10.18 9.08
CA PHE A 479 -25.94 -9.46 8.54
C PHE A 479 -25.05 -8.84 9.62
N ASN A 480 -25.45 -8.92 10.90
CA ASN A 480 -24.79 -8.27 12.04
C ASN A 480 -24.57 -6.76 11.83
N THR A 481 -25.65 -6.06 11.46
CA THR A 481 -25.67 -4.63 11.11
C THR A 481 -26.63 -3.83 11.99
N SER A 482 -26.57 -2.50 11.92
CA SER A 482 -27.53 -1.63 12.59
C SER A 482 -28.91 -1.72 11.88
N ILE A 483 -29.99 -1.34 12.59
CA ILE A 483 -31.32 -1.20 11.98
C ILE A 483 -31.26 -0.18 10.84
N THR A 484 -30.63 0.97 11.10
CA THR A 484 -30.51 2.09 10.17
C THR A 484 -29.82 1.67 8.88
N LEU A 485 -28.60 1.14 8.94
CA LEU A 485 -27.86 0.68 7.76
C LEU A 485 -28.63 -0.36 6.94
N THR A 486 -29.29 -1.29 7.62
CA THR A 486 -30.09 -2.34 6.96
C THR A 486 -31.28 -1.75 6.20
N ALA A 487 -32.01 -0.82 6.83
CA ALA A 487 -33.14 -0.13 6.22
C ALA A 487 -32.68 0.73 5.03
N MET A 488 -31.60 1.49 5.22
CA MET A 488 -31.00 2.33 4.17
C MET A 488 -30.59 1.51 2.96
N ARG A 489 -29.96 0.35 3.17
CA ARG A 489 -29.55 -0.54 2.09
C ARG A 489 -30.73 -1.15 1.35
N TRP A 490 -31.81 -1.45 2.05
CA TRP A 490 -33.05 -1.92 1.42
C TRP A 490 -33.63 -0.83 0.52
N VAL A 491 -33.79 0.39 1.03
CA VAL A 491 -34.28 1.53 0.24
C VAL A 491 -33.41 1.79 -0.99
N GLU A 492 -32.08 1.77 -0.85
CA GLU A 492 -31.13 1.95 -1.96
C GLU A 492 -31.28 0.92 -3.08
N LEU A 493 -31.66 -0.32 -2.74
CA LEU A 493 -31.72 -1.44 -3.67
C LEU A 493 -33.14 -1.78 -4.13
N SER A 494 -34.16 -1.14 -3.53
CA SER A 494 -35.55 -1.43 -3.81
C SER A 494 -36.03 -0.78 -5.10
N LYS A 495 -36.98 -1.46 -5.75
CA LYS A 495 -37.78 -0.92 -6.85
C LYS A 495 -39.20 -0.56 -6.41
N ASP A 496 -39.51 -0.74 -5.14
CA ASP A 496 -40.78 -0.35 -4.54
C ASP A 496 -40.73 1.12 -4.10
N ASP A 497 -41.90 1.76 -3.99
CA ASP A 497 -42.04 3.14 -3.50
C ASP A 497 -41.94 3.19 -1.98
N ILE A 498 -40.69 3.14 -1.50
CA ILE A 498 -40.37 3.12 -0.07
C ILE A 498 -39.43 4.24 0.32
N ALA A 499 -39.56 4.68 1.57
CA ALA A 499 -38.67 5.66 2.16
C ALA A 499 -38.42 5.37 3.63
N ILE A 500 -37.40 6.01 4.17
CA ILE A 500 -37.08 6.00 5.60
C ILE A 500 -36.77 7.40 6.09
N PHE A 501 -37.06 7.62 7.36
CA PHE A 501 -36.89 8.90 8.03
C PHE A 501 -36.24 8.68 9.38
N TYR A 502 -35.33 9.57 9.71
CA TYR A 502 -34.62 9.53 10.97
C TYR A 502 -34.80 10.83 11.74
N THR A 503 -35.23 10.70 13.00
CA THR A 503 -35.51 11.83 13.90
C THR A 503 -34.81 11.65 15.25
N ILE A 504 -34.54 12.76 15.92
CA ILE A 504 -34.02 12.80 17.29
C ILE A 504 -34.95 13.67 18.13
N GLY A 505 -35.70 13.02 19.03
CA GLY A 505 -36.90 13.62 19.59
C GLY A 505 -37.86 13.97 18.45
N GLU A 506 -38.40 15.18 18.49
CA GLU A 506 -39.31 15.70 17.46
C GLU A 506 -38.56 16.31 16.26
N ASN A 507 -37.22 16.38 16.33
CA ASN A 507 -36.43 17.03 15.30
C ASN A 507 -36.08 16.05 14.18
N TYR A 508 -36.58 16.32 12.99
CA TYR A 508 -36.11 15.71 11.75
C TYR A 508 -34.59 15.91 11.57
N LYS A 509 -33.92 14.87 11.08
CA LYS A 509 -32.49 14.91 10.75
C LYS A 509 -32.22 14.62 9.28
N TRP A 510 -32.71 13.51 8.76
CA TRP A 510 -32.55 13.11 7.37
C TRP A 510 -33.63 12.11 6.95
N TRP A 511 -33.80 11.93 5.64
CA TRP A 511 -34.60 10.87 5.04
C TRP A 511 -33.88 10.27 3.82
N LYS A 512 -34.33 9.10 3.36
CA LYS A 512 -33.89 8.47 2.11
C LYS A 512 -35.08 7.79 1.44
N GLY A 513 -35.31 8.06 0.16
CA GLY A 513 -36.28 7.36 -0.69
C GLY A 513 -35.59 6.37 -1.61
N SER A 514 -36.35 5.40 -2.14
CA SER A 514 -35.94 4.60 -3.30
C SER A 514 -35.98 5.46 -4.56
N GLU A 515 -35.33 5.02 -5.64
CA GLU A 515 -35.34 5.72 -6.92
C GLU A 515 -36.78 6.00 -7.41
N THR A 516 -37.65 4.99 -7.31
CA THR A 516 -39.07 5.12 -7.73
C THR A 516 -39.87 6.06 -6.82
N PHE A 517 -39.52 6.14 -5.53
CA PHE A 517 -40.09 7.13 -4.63
C PHE A 517 -39.75 8.55 -5.11
N PHE A 518 -38.49 8.82 -5.49
CA PHE A 518 -38.10 10.15 -5.98
C PHE A 518 -38.83 10.54 -7.27
N ASP A 519 -38.92 9.62 -8.24
CA ASP A 519 -39.59 9.87 -9.52
C ASP A 519 -41.06 10.28 -9.36
N LYS A 520 -41.73 9.77 -8.33
CA LYS A 520 -43.14 10.09 -8.04
C LYS A 520 -43.34 11.39 -7.27
N TYR A 521 -42.34 11.85 -6.51
CA TYR A 521 -42.53 12.94 -5.52
C TYR A 521 -41.61 14.17 -5.72
N ASN A 522 -40.85 14.21 -6.82
CA ASN A 522 -40.25 15.42 -7.41
C ASN A 522 -39.46 16.29 -6.39
N ASP A 523 -38.61 15.64 -5.59
CA ASP A 523 -37.71 16.26 -4.59
C ASP A 523 -38.35 17.12 -3.50
N LYS A 524 -39.67 17.03 -3.25
CA LYS A 524 -40.28 17.76 -2.12
C LYS A 524 -39.79 17.16 -0.79
N GLU A 525 -39.19 18.00 0.06
CA GLU A 525 -38.75 17.59 1.40
C GLU A 525 -39.93 17.03 2.22
N PRO A 526 -39.90 15.76 2.64
CA PRO A 526 -41.02 15.10 3.30
C PRO A 526 -41.19 15.43 4.81
N LYS A 527 -40.83 16.65 5.22
CA LYS A 527 -40.67 17.06 6.64
C LYS A 527 -41.93 16.95 7.52
N SER A 528 -43.13 17.05 6.96
CA SER A 528 -44.41 16.89 7.66
C SER A 528 -45.02 15.44 7.68
N ILE A 529 -44.37 14.39 7.13
CA ILE A 529 -45.06 13.11 6.76
C ILE A 529 -45.31 12.32 8.03
N ILE A 530 -44.43 12.50 9.02
CA ILE A 530 -44.51 11.82 10.29
C ILE A 530 -45.09 12.79 11.30
N LYS A 531 -46.35 12.55 11.70
CA LYS A 531 -46.97 13.31 12.79
C LYS A 531 -46.13 13.14 14.05
N VAL A 532 -45.90 14.25 14.76
CA VAL A 532 -45.13 14.29 16.03
C VAL A 532 -45.63 13.23 17.02
N ASN A 533 -46.94 12.97 17.05
CA ASN A 533 -47.53 11.95 17.91
C ASN A 533 -47.01 10.53 17.64
N ASN A 534 -46.79 10.15 16.38
CA ASN A 534 -46.29 8.82 16.04
C ASN A 534 -44.83 8.66 16.52
N ILE A 535 -44.01 9.69 16.35
CA ILE A 535 -42.64 9.76 16.89
C ILE A 535 -42.67 9.70 18.42
N TYR A 536 -43.52 10.50 19.06
CA TYR A 536 -43.66 10.56 20.50
C TYR A 536 -44.07 9.21 21.09
N ASN A 537 -45.10 8.57 20.52
CA ASN A 537 -45.56 7.24 20.92
C ASN A 537 -44.45 6.20 20.78
N ALA A 538 -43.63 6.27 19.72
CA ALA A 538 -42.50 5.38 19.52
C ALA A 538 -41.38 5.60 20.56
N ILE A 539 -41.17 6.85 21.01
CA ILE A 539 -40.21 7.20 22.08
C ILE A 539 -40.70 6.69 23.44
N GLU A 540 -41.98 6.88 23.78
CA GLU A 540 -42.56 6.40 25.04
C GLU A 540 -42.64 4.88 25.11
N ASN A 541 -42.80 4.21 23.95
CA ASN A 541 -42.98 2.76 23.87
C ASN A 541 -41.87 2.11 23.02
N PRO A 542 -40.60 2.14 23.44
CA PRO A 542 -39.47 1.74 22.59
C PRO A 542 -39.47 0.26 22.19
N SER A 543 -40.13 -0.60 22.97
CA SER A 543 -40.22 -2.04 22.71
C SER A 543 -41.13 -2.39 21.52
N ILE A 544 -42.15 -1.58 21.25
CA ILE A 544 -43.12 -1.85 20.18
C ILE A 544 -42.75 -1.10 18.89
N THR A 545 -43.42 -1.46 17.81
CA THR A 545 -43.42 -0.68 16.56
C THR A 545 -44.77 0.01 16.48
N ILE A 546 -44.78 1.32 16.30
CA ILE A 546 -46.01 2.09 16.10
C ILE A 546 -46.34 2.06 14.61
N GLU A 547 -47.56 1.66 14.28
CA GLU A 547 -48.05 1.59 12.90
C GLU A 547 -49.19 2.57 12.72
N ASP A 548 -49.15 3.35 11.64
CA ASP A 548 -50.22 4.26 11.24
C ASP A 548 -50.42 4.22 9.72
N VAL A 549 -51.61 4.62 9.27
CA VAL A 549 -51.93 4.81 7.85
C VAL A 549 -52.46 6.23 7.66
N TYR A 550 -51.88 6.95 6.70
CA TYR A 550 -52.29 8.32 6.36
C TYR A 550 -52.72 8.42 4.89
N ASP A 551 -53.80 9.15 4.64
CA ASP A 551 -54.21 9.52 3.29
C ASP A 551 -53.30 10.65 2.76
N SER A 552 -53.02 10.62 1.46
CA SER A 552 -52.10 11.56 0.83
C SER A 552 -52.59 13.02 0.77
N ASP A 553 -53.89 13.25 0.87
CA ASP A 553 -54.53 14.56 0.82
C ASP A 553 -54.41 15.36 2.13
N GLU A 554 -53.87 14.75 3.19
CA GLU A 554 -53.37 15.50 4.35
C GLU A 554 -52.12 16.34 4.03
N TRP A 555 -51.62 16.31 2.78
CA TRP A 555 -50.23 16.71 2.49
C TRP A 555 -49.93 17.28 1.10
N PHE A 556 -50.55 16.79 0.04
CA PHE A 556 -50.40 17.37 -1.30
C PHE A 556 -51.52 18.37 -1.58
N GLU A 557 -51.20 19.49 -2.23
CA GLU A 557 -52.21 20.48 -2.68
C GLU A 557 -53.25 19.85 -3.62
N GLU A 558 -52.94 18.71 -4.23
CA GLU A 558 -53.85 17.91 -5.03
C GLU A 558 -54.12 16.55 -4.36
N LYS A 559 -55.39 16.13 -4.31
CA LYS A 559 -55.77 14.78 -3.87
C LYS A 559 -55.04 13.75 -4.71
N THR A 560 -54.18 12.94 -4.08
CA THR A 560 -53.57 11.79 -4.75
C THR A 560 -54.28 10.50 -4.33
N ARG A 561 -54.13 9.43 -5.13
CA ARG A 561 -54.74 8.12 -4.88
C ARG A 561 -53.92 7.20 -3.96
N TYR A 562 -52.93 7.76 -3.28
CA TYR A 562 -51.91 7.00 -2.54
C TYR A 562 -52.21 6.99 -1.04
N LYS A 563 -51.92 5.85 -0.39
CA LYS A 563 -51.88 5.73 1.07
C LYS A 563 -50.47 5.49 1.56
N PHE A 564 -50.12 6.17 2.65
CA PHE A 564 -48.82 6.03 3.32
C PHE A 564 -48.96 5.10 4.51
N PHE A 565 -48.31 3.94 4.44
CA PHE A 565 -48.16 3.03 5.57
C PHE A 565 -46.86 3.36 6.29
N ILE A 566 -46.97 3.79 7.54
CA ILE A 566 -45.82 4.23 8.33
C ILE A 566 -45.63 3.28 9.51
N GLN A 567 -44.40 2.78 9.66
CA GLN A 567 -43.96 2.09 10.87
C GLN A 567 -42.85 2.88 11.55
N SER A 568 -43.06 3.34 12.78
CA SER A 568 -42.07 4.07 13.57
C SER A 568 -41.57 3.24 14.75
N LYS A 569 -40.27 3.26 15.00
CA LYS A 569 -39.67 2.61 16.16
C LYS A 569 -38.55 3.45 16.76
N CYS A 570 -38.56 3.60 18.08
CA CYS A 570 -37.39 4.11 18.80
C CYS A 570 -36.28 3.06 18.75
N ILE A 571 -35.19 3.41 18.06
CA ILE A 571 -34.04 2.52 17.89
C ILE A 571 -32.96 2.75 18.95
N TYR A 572 -32.94 3.92 19.59
CA TYR A 572 -32.07 4.22 20.74
C TYR A 572 -32.45 5.52 21.44
N LYS A 573 -32.76 5.49 22.75
CA LYS A 573 -33.15 6.66 23.56
C LYS A 573 -34.32 7.45 22.97
N ASN A 574 -34.05 8.56 22.28
CA ASN A 574 -35.02 9.40 21.60
C ASN A 574 -34.83 9.41 20.08
N LYS A 575 -34.02 8.48 19.54
CA LYS A 575 -33.78 8.32 18.10
C LYS A 575 -34.83 7.40 17.53
N VAL A 576 -35.64 7.91 16.61
CA VAL A 576 -36.70 7.14 15.94
C VAL A 576 -36.33 6.99 14.47
N LEU A 577 -36.51 5.77 13.96
CA LEU A 577 -36.47 5.49 12.55
C LEU A 577 -37.90 5.12 12.11
N SER A 578 -38.39 5.76 11.06
CA SER A 578 -39.70 5.48 10.50
C SER A 578 -39.54 4.94 9.09
N LEU A 579 -40.22 3.83 8.80
CA LEU A 579 -40.31 3.19 7.50
C LEU A 579 -41.60 3.66 6.84
N ILE A 580 -41.54 4.00 5.57
CA ILE A 580 -42.69 4.41 4.78
C ILE A 580 -42.80 3.49 3.58
N TYR A 581 -44.00 2.95 3.38
CA TYR A 581 -44.38 2.19 2.21
C TYR A 581 -45.62 2.82 1.59
N ILE A 582 -45.58 3.08 0.29
CA ILE A 582 -46.73 3.63 -0.44
C ILE A 582 -47.44 2.53 -1.19
N LYS A 583 -48.77 2.56 -1.10
CA LYS A 583 -49.63 1.72 -1.95
C LYS A 583 -50.60 2.59 -2.73
N GLU A 584 -50.75 2.29 -4.02
CA GLU A 584 -51.88 2.77 -4.80
C GLU A 584 -53.16 2.10 -4.28
N ASP A 585 -54.22 2.88 -4.06
CA ASP A 585 -55.56 2.31 -3.99
C ASP A 585 -55.86 1.66 -5.36
N LEU A 586 -56.17 0.35 -5.33
CA LEU A 586 -56.66 -0.41 -6.48
C LEU A 586 -58.08 0.00 -6.85
#